data_AF-A0A418GET3-F1
#
_entry.id   AF-A0A418GET3-F1
#
_cell.length_a   1.000
_cell.length_b   1.000
_cell.length_c   1.000
_cell.angle_alpha   90.00
_cell.angle_beta   90.00
_cell.angle_gamma   90.00
#
_symmetry.space_group_name_H-M   'P 1'
#
loop_
_entity.id
_entity.type
_entity.pdbx_description
1 polymer ?
#
loop_
_entity_poly.entity_id
_entity_poly.type
_entity_poly.pdbx_seq_one_letter_code
_entity_poly.pdbx_strand_id
1 'polypeptide(L)' 'TKAAPGTILEANKQGIQVATGDGILNLLSMQPAGKKAMSVQDLLNSRREWFVPGNRLA' A
#
# COMPACT_ATOMS: atom_id res chain seq x y z
N THR A 1 8.77 -0.28 15.27
CA THR A 1 9.09 -0.13 13.82
C THR A 1 9.57 1.29 13.58
N LYS A 2 10.68 1.50 12.87
CA LYS A 2 11.43 2.78 12.84
C LYS A 2 11.06 3.72 11.67
N ALA A 3 9.95 3.45 10.98
CA ALA A 3 9.52 4.19 9.80
C ALA A 3 8.45 5.23 10.17
N ALA A 4 8.45 6.38 9.49
CA ALA A 4 7.46 7.42 9.73
C ALA A 4 6.04 6.95 9.34
N PRO A 5 4.98 7.41 10.02
CA PRO A 5 3.61 7.12 9.62
C PRO A 5 3.35 7.51 8.15
N GLY A 6 2.77 6.58 7.39
CA GLY A 6 2.55 6.68 5.95
C GLY A 6 3.65 6.05 5.10
N THR A 7 4.75 5.57 5.68
CA THR A 7 5.82 4.91 4.89
C THR A 7 5.35 3.54 4.43
N ILE A 8 5.46 3.27 3.13
CA ILE A 8 5.23 1.95 2.56
C ILE A 8 6.43 1.06 2.92
N LEU A 9 6.18 0.03 3.72
CA LEU A 9 7.20 -0.94 4.13
C LEU A 9 7.38 -2.02 3.07
N GLU A 10 6.27 -2.54 2.57
CA GLU A 10 6.23 -3.57 1.53
C GLU A 10 4.98 -3.42 0.66
N ALA A 11 5.10 -3.81 -0.60
CA ALA A 11 3.98 -3.90 -1.53
C ALA A 11 4.10 -5.20 -2.34
N ASN A 12 3.29 -6.20 -1.98
CA ASN A 12 3.33 -7.52 -2.60
C ASN A 12 1.90 -8.10 -2.74
N LYS A 13 1.79 -9.33 -3.25
CA LYS A 13 0.48 -9.99 -3.47
C LYS A 13 -0.34 -10.22 -2.18
N GLN A 14 0.31 -10.25 -1.02
CA GLN A 14 -0.34 -10.38 0.29
C GLN A 14 -0.92 -9.05 0.79
N GLY A 15 -0.52 -7.92 0.18
CA GLY A 15 -0.99 -6.60 0.56
C GLY A 15 0.08 -5.52 0.49
N ILE A 16 -0.32 -4.31 0.86
CA ILE A 16 0.57 -3.15 1.02
C ILE A 16 0.67 -2.83 2.50
N GLN A 17 1.86 -3.04 3.05
CA GLN A 17 2.16 -2.75 4.43
C GLN A 17 2.59 -1.30 4.56
N VAL A 18 1.88 -0.54 5.38
CA VAL A 18 2.14 0.87 5.64
C VAL A 18 2.43 1.03 7.14
N ALA A 19 3.54 1.69 7.46
CA ALA A 19 3.85 2.06 8.83
C ALA A 19 2.82 3.09 9.32
N THR A 20 2.21 2.83 10.47
CA THR A 20 1.31 3.76 11.17
C THR A 20 1.99 4.30 12.43
N GLY A 21 1.31 5.22 13.14
CA GLY A 21 1.81 5.73 14.42
C GLY A 21 1.96 4.63 15.47
N ASP A 22 1.09 3.62 15.40
CA ASP A 22 1.18 2.40 16.19
C ASP A 22 0.93 1.20 15.26
N GLY A 23 1.88 0.27 15.18
CA GLY A 23 1.77 -0.93 14.35
C GLY A 23 2.02 -0.73 12.84
N ILE A 24 1.47 -1.67 12.07
CA ILE A 24 1.56 -1.72 10.61
C ILE A 24 0.15 -1.97 10.08
N LEU A 25 -0.30 -1.13 9.13
CA LEU A 25 -1.54 -1.32 8.41
C LEU A 25 -1.28 -2.13 7.14
N ASN A 26 -1.91 -3.29 7.01
CA ASN A 26 -1.85 -4.08 5.78
C ASN A 26 -3.09 -3.86 4.92
N LEU A 27 -2.93 -3.18 3.80
CA LEU A 27 -3.98 -2.99 2.80
C LEU A 27 -4.12 -4.26 1.98
N LEU A 28 -5.34 -4.79 1.85
CA LEU A 28 -5.66 -6.00 1.07
C LEU A 28 -6.46 -5.69 -0.20
N SER A 29 -7.30 -4.66 -0.15
CA SER A 29 -8.17 -4.21 -1.23
C SER A 29 -8.13 -2.70 -1.32
N MET A 30 -8.18 -2.17 -2.56
CA MET A 30 -8.15 -0.75 -2.83
C MET A 30 -9.06 -0.38 -4.00
N GLN A 31 -9.56 0.85 -3.97
CA GLN A 31 -10.40 1.40 -5.01
C GLN A 31 -9.70 2.61 -5.65
N PRO A 32 -9.09 2.46 -6.83
CA PRO A 32 -8.61 3.60 -7.59
C PRO A 32 -9.78 4.52 -7.98
N ALA A 33 -9.50 5.81 -8.14
CA ALA A 33 -10.47 6.77 -8.64
C ALA A 33 -11.08 6.30 -9.97
N GLY A 34 -12.43 6.26 -10.03
CA GLY A 34 -13.18 5.84 -11.21
C GLY A 34 -13.20 4.34 -11.50
N LYS A 35 -12.65 3.49 -10.62
CA LYS A 35 -12.67 2.01 -10.76
C LYS A 35 -13.42 1.36 -9.60
N LYS A 36 -13.81 0.09 -9.78
CA LYS A 36 -14.32 -0.75 -8.68
C LYS A 36 -13.19 -1.10 -7.71
N ALA A 37 -13.55 -1.39 -6.47
CA ALA A 37 -12.62 -1.98 -5.51
C ALA A 37 -12.02 -3.27 -6.10
N MET A 38 -10.71 -3.41 -5.96
CA MET A 38 -9.94 -4.54 -6.48
C MET A 38 -8.87 -4.95 -5.48
N SER A 39 -8.40 -6.18 -5.60
CA SER A 39 -7.31 -6.68 -4.78
C SER A 39 -6.04 -5.85 -5.00
N VAL A 40 -5.24 -5.71 -3.95
CA VAL A 40 -3.92 -5.06 -4.05
C VAL A 40 -3.06 -5.71 -5.12
N GLN A 41 -3.15 -7.02 -5.31
CA GLN A 41 -2.45 -7.71 -6.39
C GLN A 41 -2.81 -7.16 -7.78
N ASP A 42 -4.10 -6.99 -8.08
CA ASP A 42 -4.57 -6.43 -9.36
C ASP A 42 -4.16 -4.97 -9.51
N LEU A 43 -4.21 -4.23 -8.41
CA LEU A 43 -3.75 -2.85 -8.33
C LEU A 43 -2.25 -2.74 -8.64
N LEU A 44 -1.42 -3.59 -8.04
CA LEU A 44 0.02 -3.64 -8.26
C LEU A 44 0.37 -4.10 -9.69
N ASN A 45 -0.45 -4.94 -10.30
CA ASN A 45 -0.26 -5.32 -11.71
C ASN A 45 -0.48 -4.13 -12.67
N SER A 46 -1.37 -3.20 -12.32
CA SER A 46 -1.68 -2.03 -13.16
C SER A 46 -0.90 -0.77 -12.79
N ARG A 47 -0.61 -0.56 -11.51
CA ARG A 47 -0.10 0.70 -10.93
C ARG A 47 0.93 0.46 -9.83
N ARG A 48 1.88 -0.46 -10.06
CA ARG A 48 2.94 -0.80 -9.09
C ARG A 48 3.74 0.41 -8.63
N GLU A 49 3.95 1.36 -9.53
CA GLU A 49 4.72 2.59 -9.33
C GLU A 49 4.15 3.50 -8.23
N TRP A 50 2.86 3.38 -7.89
CA TRP A 50 2.26 4.16 -6.82
C TRP A 50 2.64 3.67 -5.43
N PHE A 51 3.04 2.41 -5.31
CA PHE A 51 3.26 1.76 -4.03
C PHE A 51 4.68 1.20 -3.89
N VAL A 52 5.67 2.01 -4.20
CA VAL A 52 7.07 1.63 -4.07
C VAL A 52 7.47 1.63 -2.58
N PRO A 53 8.08 0.55 -2.06
CA PRO A 53 8.61 0.54 -0.71
C PRO A 53 9.58 1.71 -0.47
N GLY A 54 9.44 2.38 0.66
CA GLY A 54 10.19 3.60 0.99
C GLY A 54 9.48 4.90 0.61
N ASN A 55 8.47 4.87 -0.26
CA ASN A 55 7.63 6.05 -0.47
C ASN A 55 6.73 6.31 0.73
N ARG A 56 6.43 7.59 0.97
CA ARG A 56 5.48 8.01 1.99
C ARG A 56 4.17 8.44 1.34
N LEU A 57 3.08 7.83 1.77
CA LEU A 57 1.73 8.26 1.47
C LEU A 57 1.44 9.54 2.28
N ALA A 58 1.11 10.63 1.58
CA ALA A 58 0.74 11.93 2.15
C ALA A 58 -0.70 12.27 1.78
#